data_AF-A0A2A6CYA7-F1
#
_entry.id   AF-A0A2A6CYA7-F1
#
_cell.length_a   1.000
_cell.length_b   1.000
_cell.length_c   1.000
_cell.angle_alpha   90.00
_cell.angle_beta   90.00
_cell.angle_gamma   90.00
#
_symmetry.space_group_name_H-M   'P 1'
#
loop_
_entity.id
_entity.type
_entity.pdbx_description
1 polymer ?
#
loop_
_entity_poly.entity_id
_entity_poly.type
_entity_poly.pdbx_seq_one_letter_code
_entity_poly.pdbx_strand_id
1 'polypeptide(L)'
;MVEEESQIIFDPSDERLGGSTNVYQVEDGTLFYYDGYEIYVKLRGRKHALDLQYLLGSSRFEVRGLGVCGNAVYFEAHKKIHKVYFDHNINRIEFLAYRNLLLGEKVLENAICVRDISGKEYAYRMSWDIAAHGVEVEEGREVIGVIGNRIFYRTERAHHWLWKTNANSYLVEIRERNRFLESHNARNVRVYGRMDSSTDVYVTNGLHLAVVRDGAVEILSFTGPEEIHSIVGVHNGVLIILGKDEGKRILCTAKLPERDLEAFAARRASSRQSEELFEEIMGRNEKLQADLNASIVSHALQIQAMQSTIDHLREENTQIRHRMDVMEEVLAQKTLTLLFKPFNMFVSRIFLACICLVTLSSSYVLRSCNDNGRLVNGVCECFESFSGANCEHFLAHACVKGECKAPGTYCSYGSVNCFGDSRSCGGRPGWCLPMMK
;
A
#
# COMPACT_ATOMS: atom_id res chain seq x y z
N MET A 1 -43.07 4.51 39.47
CA MET A 1 -41.65 4.86 39.58
C MET A 1 -41.31 5.59 38.32
N VAL A 2 -40.98 6.87 38.42
CA VAL A 2 -40.49 7.64 37.27
C VAL A 2 -39.06 7.14 37.08
N GLU A 3 -38.77 6.48 35.95
CA GLU A 3 -37.39 6.19 35.58
C GLU A 3 -36.68 7.55 35.53
N GLU A 4 -35.70 7.76 36.42
CA GLU A 4 -34.81 8.92 36.30
C GLU A 4 -34.17 8.83 34.92
N GLU A 5 -34.61 9.71 34.00
CA GLU A 5 -33.97 9.85 32.70
C GLU A 5 -32.48 10.10 32.96
N SER A 6 -31.64 9.19 32.49
CA SER A 6 -30.20 9.24 32.70
C SER A 6 -29.63 10.48 32.00
N GLN A 7 -29.53 11.59 32.73
CA GLN A 7 -28.99 12.84 32.23
C GLN A 7 -27.46 12.76 32.14
N ILE A 8 -26.90 13.14 30.98
CA ILE A 8 -25.46 13.21 30.75
C ILE A 8 -24.94 14.56 31.25
N ILE A 9 -23.99 14.55 32.18
CA ILE A 9 -23.38 15.78 32.71
C ILE A 9 -22.00 15.93 32.07
N PHE A 10 -21.82 16.99 31.28
CA PHE A 10 -20.54 17.33 30.68
C PHE A 10 -19.70 18.21 31.60
N ASP A 11 -18.55 17.70 32.00
CA ASP A 11 -17.54 18.45 32.74
C ASP A 11 -16.62 19.17 31.75
N PRO A 12 -16.47 20.52 31.84
CA PRO A 12 -15.53 21.24 31.03
C PRO A 12 -14.09 20.92 31.46
N SER A 13 -13.22 20.73 30.48
CA SER A 13 -11.77 20.67 30.70
C SER A 13 -11.24 22.08 30.98
N ASP A 14 -10.22 22.18 31.84
CA ASP A 14 -9.44 23.41 32.02
C ASP A 14 -8.73 23.87 30.73
N GLU A 15 -8.69 23.00 29.72
CA GLU A 15 -8.05 23.27 28.44
C GLU A 15 -8.85 24.24 27.57
N ARG A 16 -8.32 25.46 27.43
CA ARG A 16 -8.82 26.44 26.46
C ARG A 16 -8.23 26.18 25.09
N LEU A 17 -9.11 26.00 24.11
CA LEU A 17 -8.72 25.74 22.72
C LEU A 17 -8.71 27.04 21.91
N GLY A 18 -7.78 27.13 20.96
CA GLY A 18 -7.76 28.23 20.00
C GLY A 18 -9.02 28.21 19.13
N GLY A 19 -9.42 29.38 18.62
CA GLY A 19 -10.64 29.52 17.81
C GLY A 19 -10.67 28.63 16.56
N SER A 20 -9.51 28.22 16.03
CA SER A 20 -9.36 27.34 14.87
C SER A 20 -8.96 25.89 15.21
N THR A 21 -8.72 25.57 16.49
CA THR A 21 -8.19 24.25 16.86
C THR A 21 -9.26 23.17 16.75
N ASN A 22 -8.97 22.13 15.98
CA ASN A 22 -9.76 20.91 15.89
C ASN A 22 -9.15 19.82 16.77
N VAL A 23 -10.01 18.97 17.33
CA VAL A 23 -9.61 17.90 18.24
C VAL A 23 -10.15 16.58 17.75
N TYR A 24 -9.33 15.54 17.82
CA TYR A 24 -9.60 14.22 17.31
C TYR A 24 -9.16 13.17 18.31
N GLN A 25 -10.07 12.33 18.81
CA GLN A 25 -9.71 11.18 19.63
C GLN A 25 -9.47 9.97 18.75
N VAL A 26 -8.34 9.27 18.88
CA VAL A 26 -8.12 7.96 18.25
C VAL A 26 -8.55 6.81 19.16
N GLU A 27 -8.61 5.58 18.66
CA GLU A 27 -9.25 4.45 19.37
C GLU A 27 -8.62 4.12 20.73
N ASP A 28 -7.30 4.27 20.86
CA ASP A 28 -6.56 4.13 22.12
C ASP A 28 -6.84 5.23 23.15
N GLY A 29 -7.65 6.23 22.79
CA GLY A 29 -8.02 7.37 23.64
C GLY A 29 -7.15 8.61 23.47
N THR A 30 -6.07 8.54 22.68
CA THR A 30 -5.15 9.66 22.45
C THR A 30 -5.87 10.81 21.73
N LEU A 31 -5.68 12.02 22.23
CA LEU A 31 -6.23 13.25 21.64
C LEU A 31 -5.18 13.94 20.79
N PHE A 32 -5.48 14.07 19.50
CA PHE A 32 -4.75 14.90 18.56
C PHE A 32 -5.43 16.25 18.43
N TYR A 33 -4.61 17.28 18.42
CA TYR A 33 -5.01 18.66 18.21
C TYR A 33 -4.41 19.13 16.89
N TYR A 34 -5.19 19.88 16.11
CA TYR A 34 -4.75 20.48 14.86
C TYR A 34 -5.16 21.94 14.80
N ASP A 35 -4.19 22.84 14.61
CA ASP A 35 -4.43 24.29 14.61
C ASP A 35 -4.35 24.96 13.22
N GLY A 36 -4.11 24.17 12.18
CA GLY A 36 -3.93 24.62 10.79
C GLY A 36 -2.52 24.40 10.25
N TYR A 37 -1.51 24.36 11.12
CA TYR A 37 -0.12 24.18 10.71
C TYR A 37 0.59 23.06 11.47
N GLU A 38 0.13 22.77 12.68
CA GLU A 38 0.74 21.80 13.56
C GLU A 38 -0.28 20.75 13.99
N ILE A 39 0.14 19.48 14.00
CA ILE A 39 -0.58 18.40 14.69
C ILE A 39 0.19 18.06 15.96
N TYR A 40 -0.51 18.03 17.10
CA TYR A 40 0.12 17.75 18.38
C TYR A 40 -0.72 16.88 19.31
N VAL A 41 -0.06 16.24 20.27
CA VAL A 41 -0.64 15.46 21.36
C VAL A 41 -0.17 16.07 22.69
N LYS A 42 -1.08 16.19 23.66
CA LYS A 42 -0.74 16.60 25.03
C LYS A 42 -0.73 15.38 25.93
N LEU A 43 0.44 15.01 26.44
CA LEU A 43 0.61 13.88 27.34
C LEU A 43 1.29 14.36 28.62
N ARG A 44 0.61 14.22 29.77
CA ARG A 44 1.13 14.61 31.10
C ARG A 44 1.64 16.06 31.14
N GLY A 45 0.88 16.98 30.54
CA GLY A 45 1.23 18.40 30.45
C GLY A 45 2.33 18.75 29.44
N ARG A 46 2.94 17.76 28.76
CA ARG A 46 3.92 17.98 27.70
C ARG A 46 3.25 17.95 26.34
N LYS A 47 3.64 18.89 25.47
CA LYS A 47 3.19 18.98 24.08
C LYS A 47 4.19 18.25 23.18
N HIS A 48 3.72 17.20 22.50
CA HIS A 48 4.46 16.50 21.45
C HIS A 48 3.89 16.98 20.13
N ALA A 49 4.69 17.67 19.32
CA ALA A 49 4.18 18.44 18.19
C ALA A 49 4.89 18.13 16.89
N LEU A 50 4.16 18.27 15.79
CA LEU A 50 4.62 17.98 14.45
C LEU A 50 4.24 19.16 13.53
N ASP A 51 5.25 19.91 13.08
CA ASP A 51 5.07 21.00 12.12
C ASP A 51 4.89 20.44 10.71
N LEU A 52 3.69 20.61 10.13
CA LEU A 52 3.38 20.11 8.81
C LEU A 52 4.03 20.93 7.69
N GLN A 53 4.39 22.21 7.90
CA GLN A 53 5.09 23.02 6.89
C GLN A 53 6.46 22.43 6.60
N TYR A 54 7.18 22.06 7.66
CA TYR A 54 8.49 21.45 7.55
C TYR A 54 8.42 20.09 6.83
N LEU A 55 7.46 19.24 7.20
CA LEU A 55 7.34 17.89 6.65
C LEU A 55 6.82 17.84 5.21
N LEU A 56 5.89 18.72 4.87
CA LEU A 56 5.33 18.78 3.53
C LEU A 56 6.22 19.57 2.56
N GLY A 57 7.30 20.19 3.07
CA GLY A 57 8.30 20.89 2.26
C GLY A 57 7.74 22.11 1.51
N SER A 58 6.64 22.69 1.99
CA SER A 58 5.96 23.81 1.35
C SER A 58 5.40 24.77 2.39
N SER A 59 5.63 26.07 2.18
CA SER A 59 5.00 27.13 2.98
C SER A 59 3.50 27.30 2.69
N ARG A 60 3.01 26.69 1.61
CA ARG A 60 1.60 26.68 1.22
C ARG A 60 1.19 25.25 0.92
N PHE A 61 0.60 24.60 1.90
CA PHE A 61 -0.11 23.34 1.73
C PHE A 61 -1.56 23.52 2.17
N GLU A 62 -2.43 22.68 1.65
CA GLU A 62 -3.81 22.56 2.08
C GLU A 62 -4.00 21.15 2.63
N VAL A 63 -4.52 21.06 3.86
CA VAL A 63 -4.88 19.79 4.49
C VAL A 63 -6.36 19.57 4.25
N ARG A 64 -6.70 18.48 3.57
CA ARG A 64 -8.08 18.11 3.26
C ARG A 64 -8.49 16.82 3.95
N GLY A 65 -9.77 16.76 4.31
CA GLY A 65 -10.40 15.56 4.83
C GLY A 65 -9.80 15.00 6.12
N LEU A 66 -9.26 15.87 6.97
CA LEU A 66 -8.64 15.44 8.21
C LEU A 66 -9.66 14.70 9.10
N GLY A 67 -9.30 13.52 9.57
CA GLY A 67 -10.15 12.68 10.39
C GLY A 67 -9.42 11.44 10.88
N VAL A 68 -10.11 10.58 11.62
CA VAL A 68 -9.45 9.48 12.35
C VAL A 68 -9.85 8.13 11.81
N CYS A 69 -8.90 7.23 11.61
CA CYS A 69 -9.20 5.82 11.33
C CYS A 69 -8.28 4.94 12.17
N GLY A 70 -8.82 4.04 12.99
CA GLY A 70 -7.98 3.29 13.90
C GLY A 70 -7.35 4.17 14.99
N ASN A 71 -6.10 3.84 15.31
CA ASN A 71 -5.21 4.60 16.20
C ASN A 71 -4.45 5.76 15.50
N ALA A 72 -5.00 6.33 14.42
CA ALA A 72 -4.31 7.35 13.64
C ALA A 72 -5.22 8.41 13.03
N VAL A 73 -4.69 9.62 12.86
CA VAL A 73 -5.27 10.70 12.07
C VAL A 73 -4.78 10.58 10.62
N TYR A 74 -5.71 10.69 9.67
CA TYR A 74 -5.44 10.71 8.24
C TYR A 74 -5.89 12.02 7.63
N PHE A 75 -5.19 12.45 6.59
CA PHE A 75 -5.57 13.61 5.78
C PHE A 75 -4.92 13.54 4.39
N GLU A 76 -5.43 14.33 3.45
CA GLU A 76 -4.83 14.52 2.14
C GLU A 76 -4.03 15.83 2.10
N ALA A 77 -2.82 15.76 1.56
CA ALA A 77 -2.02 16.91 1.17
C ALA A 77 -1.12 16.54 -0.02
N HIS A 78 -1.03 17.44 -1.01
CA HIS A 78 -0.23 17.25 -2.23
C HIS A 78 -0.55 15.95 -2.99
N LYS A 79 -1.83 15.60 -3.13
CA LYS A 79 -2.31 14.37 -3.80
C LYS A 79 -1.80 13.09 -3.14
N LYS A 80 -1.48 13.15 -1.84
CA LYS A 80 -1.09 11.99 -1.03
C LYS A 80 -1.93 11.95 0.24
N ILE A 81 -2.32 10.74 0.62
CA ILE A 81 -2.89 10.45 1.92
C ILE A 81 -1.75 10.28 2.90
N HIS A 82 -1.75 11.06 3.97
CA HIS A 82 -0.80 10.99 5.06
C HIS A 82 -1.45 10.35 6.28
N LYS A 83 -0.65 9.67 7.08
CA LYS A 83 -1.04 9.03 8.35
C LYS A 83 -0.19 9.62 9.47
N VAL A 84 -0.85 10.01 10.55
CA VAL A 84 -0.22 10.52 11.78
C VAL A 84 -0.71 9.70 12.95
N TYR A 85 0.21 9.11 13.72
CA TYR A 85 -0.13 8.36 14.94
C TYR A 85 0.86 8.69 16.06
N PHE A 86 0.50 8.34 17.29
CA PHE A 86 1.33 8.57 18.45
C PHE A 86 1.88 7.24 18.94
N ASP A 87 3.20 7.09 18.90
CA ASP A 87 3.88 5.93 19.45
C ASP A 87 4.13 6.15 20.93
N HIS A 88 3.37 5.43 21.77
CA HIS A 88 3.48 5.50 23.23
C HIS A 88 4.79 4.92 23.77
N ASN A 89 5.48 4.04 23.04
CA ASN A 89 6.74 3.44 23.49
C ASN A 89 7.87 4.48 23.51
N ILE A 90 7.89 5.34 22.49
CA ILE A 90 8.89 6.41 22.35
C ILE A 90 8.33 7.81 22.65
N ASN A 91 7.05 7.91 23.02
CA ASN A 91 6.31 9.15 23.28
C ASN A 91 6.49 10.18 22.15
N ARG A 92 6.23 9.77 20.92
CA ARG A 92 6.48 10.59 19.72
C ARG A 92 5.33 10.48 18.72
N ILE A 93 5.07 11.59 18.04
CA ILE A 93 4.22 11.60 16.84
C ILE A 93 5.03 11.09 15.65
N GLU A 94 4.55 10.04 15.02
CA GLU A 94 5.07 9.50 13.78
C GLU A 94 4.22 9.96 12.60
N PHE A 95 4.89 10.26 11.47
CA PHE A 95 4.30 10.80 10.26
C PHE A 95 4.70 9.97 9.05
N LEU A 96 3.73 9.51 8.27
CA LEU A 96 3.97 8.65 7.12
C LEU A 96 3.16 9.11 5.91
N ALA A 97 3.82 9.19 4.75
CA ALA A 97 3.15 9.26 3.46
C ALA A 97 2.56 7.88 3.14
N TYR A 98 1.30 7.67 3.49
CA TYR A 98 0.65 6.37 3.47
C TYR A 98 0.44 5.85 2.05
N ARG A 99 -0.16 6.65 1.16
CA ARG A 99 -0.33 6.32 -0.27
C ARG A 99 -0.61 7.55 -1.11
N ASN A 100 -0.47 7.41 -2.44
CA ASN A 100 -0.97 8.42 -3.38
C ASN A 100 -2.52 8.39 -3.43
N LEU A 101 -3.10 9.55 -3.73
CA LEU A 101 -4.51 9.67 -4.08
C LEU A 101 -4.77 8.92 -5.40
N LEU A 102 -5.80 8.09 -5.44
CA LEU A 102 -6.14 7.29 -6.61
C LEU A 102 -6.79 8.18 -7.69
N LEU A 103 -6.69 7.76 -8.96
CA LEU A 103 -7.32 8.48 -10.06
C LEU A 103 -8.85 8.52 -9.86
N GLY A 104 -9.42 9.73 -9.86
CA GLY A 104 -10.84 9.98 -9.64
C GLY A 104 -11.29 9.92 -8.18
N GLU A 105 -10.38 9.68 -7.23
CA GLU A 105 -10.68 9.71 -5.79
C GLU A 105 -10.82 11.17 -5.31
N LYS A 106 -11.91 11.46 -4.60
CA LYS A 106 -12.15 12.72 -3.92
C LYS A 106 -12.10 12.48 -2.42
N VAL A 107 -11.51 13.43 -1.71
CA VAL A 107 -11.40 13.41 -0.26
C VAL A 107 -12.51 14.27 0.33
N LEU A 108 -13.27 13.69 1.27
CA LEU A 108 -14.32 14.35 2.04
C LEU A 108 -13.85 14.54 3.50
N GLU A 109 -14.65 15.25 4.32
CA GLU A 109 -14.37 15.40 5.75
C GLU A 109 -14.29 14.05 6.48
N ASN A 110 -13.67 14.06 7.67
CA ASN A 110 -13.62 12.91 8.57
C ASN A 110 -12.90 11.67 8.02
N ALA A 111 -11.81 11.84 7.26
CA ALA A 111 -11.01 10.76 6.67
C ALA A 111 -11.82 9.82 5.75
N ILE A 112 -12.73 10.40 4.96
CA ILE A 112 -13.56 9.68 3.98
C ILE A 112 -13.04 9.96 2.57
N CYS A 113 -13.03 8.93 1.75
CA CYS A 113 -12.80 9.00 0.32
C CYS A 113 -14.07 8.57 -0.42
N VAL A 114 -14.32 9.20 -1.57
CA VAL A 114 -15.30 8.74 -2.56
C VAL A 114 -14.62 8.58 -3.91
N ARG A 115 -15.01 7.57 -4.69
CA ARG A 115 -14.42 7.29 -5.99
C ARG A 115 -15.41 6.63 -6.93
N ASP A 116 -15.45 7.09 -8.18
CA ASP A 116 -16.17 6.42 -9.26
C ASP A 116 -15.38 5.19 -9.77
N ILE A 117 -16.02 4.03 -9.78
CA ILE A 117 -15.55 2.82 -10.43
C ILE A 117 -16.65 2.32 -11.37
N SER A 118 -16.41 2.44 -12.67
CA SER A 118 -17.32 1.95 -13.72
C SER A 118 -18.73 2.58 -13.66
N GLY A 119 -18.81 3.88 -13.37
CA GLY A 119 -20.07 4.62 -13.30
C GLY A 119 -20.83 4.44 -11.99
N LYS A 120 -20.21 3.84 -10.99
CA LYS A 120 -20.73 3.70 -9.63
C LYS A 120 -19.79 4.39 -8.65
N GLU A 121 -20.33 5.24 -7.79
CA GLU A 121 -19.54 5.90 -6.75
C GLU A 121 -19.47 5.02 -5.50
N TYR A 122 -18.27 4.90 -4.91
CA TYR A 122 -18.01 4.12 -3.70
C TYR A 122 -17.40 5.01 -2.63
N ALA A 123 -17.90 4.92 -1.39
CA ALA A 123 -17.38 5.60 -0.21
C ALA A 123 -16.63 4.62 0.70
N TYR A 124 -15.50 5.07 1.27
CA TYR A 124 -14.64 4.28 2.14
C TYR A 124 -13.77 5.18 3.02
N ARG A 125 -13.10 4.62 4.02
CA ARG A 125 -12.14 5.35 4.86
C ARG A 125 -10.78 5.45 4.18
N MET A 126 -10.03 6.50 4.46
CA MET A 126 -8.69 6.73 3.88
C MET A 126 -7.71 5.54 4.07
N SER A 127 -7.83 4.79 5.17
CA SER A 127 -6.99 3.64 5.48
C SER A 127 -7.51 2.30 4.93
N TRP A 128 -8.64 2.30 4.23
CA TRP A 128 -9.26 1.07 3.74
C TRP A 128 -8.91 0.79 2.27
N ASP A 129 -8.86 -0.50 1.94
CA ASP A 129 -8.91 -0.94 0.56
C ASP A 129 -10.35 -0.82 0.03
N ILE A 130 -10.52 -0.04 -1.03
CA ILE A 130 -11.80 0.17 -1.71
C ILE A 130 -12.40 -1.13 -2.24
N ALA A 131 -11.59 -2.12 -2.67
CA ALA A 131 -12.10 -3.38 -3.21
C ALA A 131 -12.74 -4.25 -2.12
N ALA A 132 -12.24 -4.16 -0.89
CA ALA A 132 -12.72 -4.94 0.24
C ALA A 132 -13.77 -4.20 1.09
N HIS A 133 -13.68 -2.87 1.19
CA HIS A 133 -14.47 -2.08 2.13
C HIS A 133 -15.27 -0.95 1.47
N GLY A 134 -15.16 -0.77 0.16
CA GLY A 134 -15.93 0.23 -0.57
C GLY A 134 -17.42 -0.05 -0.44
N VAL A 135 -18.17 0.94 0.02
CA VAL A 135 -19.63 0.87 0.10
C VAL A 135 -20.21 1.72 -1.04
N GLU A 136 -21.12 1.15 -1.84
CA GLU A 136 -21.74 1.84 -2.98
C GLU A 136 -22.62 3.00 -2.50
N VAL A 137 -22.38 4.19 -3.05
CA VAL A 137 -23.08 5.44 -2.77
C VAL A 137 -24.33 5.52 -3.64
N GLU A 138 -25.47 5.82 -3.03
CA GLU A 138 -26.72 6.07 -3.78
C GLU A 138 -26.62 7.37 -4.60
N GLU A 139 -27.06 7.34 -5.85
CA GLU A 139 -26.98 8.47 -6.77
C GLU A 139 -27.64 9.74 -6.19
N GLY A 140 -26.94 10.87 -6.32
CA GLY A 140 -27.43 12.18 -5.85
C GLY A 140 -27.39 12.40 -4.33
N ARG A 141 -26.75 11.50 -3.57
CA ARG A 141 -26.58 11.66 -2.11
C ARG A 141 -25.20 12.21 -1.75
N GLU A 142 -25.16 13.14 -0.80
CA GLU A 142 -23.89 13.63 -0.23
C GLU A 142 -23.46 12.72 0.93
N VAL A 143 -22.28 12.10 0.83
CA VAL A 143 -21.72 11.25 1.90
C VAL A 143 -21.14 12.13 3.02
N ILE A 144 -21.54 11.86 4.26
CA ILE A 144 -21.06 12.59 5.45
C ILE A 144 -20.42 11.68 6.52
N GLY A 145 -20.53 10.36 6.36
CA GLY A 145 -19.97 9.38 7.29
C GLY A 145 -19.82 8.00 6.65
N VAL A 146 -18.78 7.27 7.06
CA VAL A 146 -18.62 5.83 6.76
C VAL A 146 -18.17 5.14 8.05
N ILE A 147 -18.91 4.13 8.50
CA ILE A 147 -18.66 3.39 9.75
C ILE A 147 -18.82 1.90 9.48
N GLY A 148 -17.71 1.16 9.46
CA GLY A 148 -17.69 -0.20 8.90
C GLY A 148 -18.31 -0.26 7.51
N ASN A 149 -19.29 -1.15 7.34
CA ASN A 149 -20.04 -1.29 6.10
C ASN A 149 -21.21 -0.28 5.96
N ARG A 150 -21.33 0.70 6.87
CA ARG A 150 -22.44 1.67 6.90
C ARG A 150 -22.02 3.01 6.28
N ILE A 151 -22.83 3.57 5.38
CA ILE A 151 -22.72 4.97 4.91
C ILE A 151 -23.77 5.83 5.62
N PHE A 152 -23.43 7.10 5.85
CA PHE A 152 -24.34 8.14 6.28
C PHE A 152 -24.40 9.22 5.21
N TYR A 153 -25.61 9.65 4.86
CA TYR A 153 -25.85 10.63 3.81
C TYR A 153 -26.48 11.91 4.36
N ARG A 154 -26.23 13.04 3.70
CA ARG A 154 -27.03 14.26 3.78
C ARG A 154 -28.01 14.30 2.61
N THR A 155 -29.26 14.70 2.86
CA THR A 155 -30.28 14.84 1.81
C THR A 155 -30.91 16.23 1.83
N GLU A 156 -31.31 16.75 0.66
CA GLU A 156 -31.81 18.12 0.50
C GLU A 156 -33.20 18.36 1.10
N ARG A 157 -34.06 17.33 1.14
CA ARG A 157 -35.49 17.48 1.47
C ARG A 157 -35.90 17.06 2.88
N ALA A 158 -35.03 16.35 3.59
CA ALA A 158 -35.16 16.08 5.01
C ALA A 158 -33.87 15.40 5.50
N HIS A 159 -33.54 15.60 6.77
CA HIS A 159 -32.30 15.18 7.41
C HIS A 159 -32.31 13.68 7.70
N HIS A 160 -32.42 12.87 6.64
CA HIS A 160 -32.45 11.42 6.71
C HIS A 160 -31.03 10.86 6.68
N TRP A 161 -30.78 9.97 7.62
CA TRP A 161 -29.55 9.19 7.72
C TRP A 161 -29.87 7.82 7.12
N LEU A 162 -29.43 7.56 5.89
CA LEU A 162 -29.73 6.31 5.22
C LEU A 162 -28.58 5.32 5.44
N TRP A 163 -28.82 4.28 6.23
CA TRP A 163 -27.91 3.15 6.33
C TRP A 163 -28.27 2.11 5.26
N LYS A 164 -27.26 1.54 4.59
CA LYS A 164 -27.43 0.35 3.75
C LYS A 164 -26.28 -0.61 3.96
N THR A 165 -26.60 -1.83 4.39
CA THR A 165 -25.80 -3.03 4.13
C THR A 165 -26.73 -4.14 3.66
N ASN A 166 -26.15 -5.18 3.07
CA ASN A 166 -26.74 -6.20 2.19
C ASN A 166 -28.02 -6.96 2.66
N ALA A 167 -28.68 -6.59 3.75
CA ALA A 167 -29.91 -7.20 4.26
C ALA A 167 -30.80 -6.17 4.99
N ASN A 168 -31.83 -5.65 4.31
CA ASN A 168 -32.93 -4.83 4.85
C ASN A 168 -32.56 -3.50 5.52
N SER A 169 -32.88 -2.44 4.78
CA SER A 169 -32.86 -1.03 5.16
C SER A 169 -33.51 -0.75 6.52
N TYR A 170 -32.77 -0.14 7.43
CA TYR A 170 -33.37 0.66 8.49
C TYR A 170 -33.15 2.12 8.10
N LEU A 171 -34.24 2.73 7.65
CA LEU A 171 -34.34 4.17 7.64
C LEU A 171 -34.33 4.58 9.12
N VAL A 172 -33.28 5.27 9.57
CA VAL A 172 -33.50 6.26 10.63
C VAL A 172 -34.27 7.40 9.97
N GLU A 173 -35.53 7.11 9.65
CA GLU A 173 -36.53 8.12 9.34
C GLU A 173 -36.77 8.79 10.67
N ILE A 174 -36.07 9.89 10.92
CA ILE A 174 -36.46 10.82 11.96
C ILE A 174 -37.76 11.45 11.44
N ARG A 175 -38.86 10.68 11.53
CA ARG A 175 -40.20 11.13 11.16
C ARG A 175 -40.51 12.39 11.97
N GLU A 176 -41.28 13.28 11.36
CA GLU A 176 -41.68 14.64 11.78
C GLU A 176 -42.09 14.83 13.26
N ARG A 177 -42.17 13.79 14.08
CA ARG A 177 -42.43 13.90 15.53
C ARG A 177 -41.19 14.05 16.40
N ASN A 178 -39.98 13.89 15.86
CA ASN A 178 -38.74 14.11 16.60
C ASN A 178 -38.21 15.53 16.36
N ARG A 179 -38.45 16.42 17.34
CA ARG A 179 -37.96 17.83 17.39
C ARG A 179 -36.46 18.00 17.17
N PHE A 180 -35.68 16.92 17.20
CA PHE A 180 -34.24 16.91 16.95
C PHE A 180 -33.84 17.58 15.63
N LEU A 181 -34.72 17.57 14.61
CA LEU A 181 -34.41 18.15 13.29
C LEU A 181 -35.19 19.43 12.96
N GLU A 182 -36.19 19.81 13.76
CA GLU A 182 -36.95 21.05 13.54
C GLU A 182 -36.17 22.31 13.93
N SER A 183 -34.98 22.16 14.52
CA SER A 183 -34.09 23.29 14.79
C SER A 183 -33.57 23.87 13.47
N HIS A 184 -33.57 25.20 13.37
CA HIS A 184 -33.29 25.96 12.13
C HIS A 184 -31.85 25.80 11.57
N ASN A 185 -31.05 24.86 12.10
CA ASN A 185 -29.63 24.68 11.79
C ASN A 185 -29.26 23.26 11.40
N ALA A 186 -30.17 22.52 10.77
CA ALA A 186 -29.95 21.14 10.41
C ALA A 186 -28.89 20.90 9.29
N ARG A 187 -28.19 21.95 8.85
CA ARG A 187 -26.90 21.85 8.12
C ARG A 187 -25.72 21.49 9.02
N ASN A 188 -25.83 21.69 10.32
CA ASN A 188 -24.75 21.51 11.29
C ASN A 188 -24.74 20.11 11.92
N VAL A 189 -25.45 19.13 11.36
CA VAL A 189 -25.45 17.81 11.97
C VAL A 189 -24.08 17.16 11.82
N ARG A 190 -23.52 16.75 12.95
CA ARG A 190 -22.26 16.03 13.06
C ARG A 190 -22.53 14.60 13.51
N VAL A 191 -21.85 13.67 12.86
CA VAL A 191 -21.91 12.25 13.18
C VAL A 191 -20.57 11.79 13.66
N TYR A 192 -20.61 11.05 14.75
CA TYR A 192 -19.51 10.25 15.20
C TYR A 192 -19.97 8.80 15.36
N GLY A 193 -19.20 7.89 14.81
CA GLY A 193 -19.22 6.52 15.26
C GLY A 193 -18.07 5.76 14.65
N ARG A 194 -17.62 4.73 15.36
CA ARG A 194 -16.46 3.92 14.98
C ARG A 194 -16.66 2.53 15.53
N MET A 195 -16.64 1.54 14.65
CA MET A 195 -16.91 0.15 15.06
C MET A 195 -16.04 -0.32 16.22
N ASP A 196 -14.80 0.16 16.27
CA ASP A 196 -13.82 -0.31 17.24
C ASP A 196 -13.92 0.40 18.60
N SER A 197 -14.43 1.64 18.65
CA SER A 197 -14.57 2.41 19.91
C SER A 197 -16.00 2.52 20.43
N SER A 198 -17.03 2.42 19.57
CA SER A 198 -18.44 2.30 19.94
C SER A 198 -19.30 1.76 18.79
N THR A 199 -20.17 0.77 19.07
CA THR A 199 -21.18 0.34 18.08
C THR A 199 -22.25 1.37 17.81
N ASP A 200 -22.35 2.32 18.73
CA ASP A 200 -23.37 3.33 18.72
C ASP A 200 -22.91 4.49 17.84
N VAL A 201 -23.87 5.11 17.18
CA VAL A 201 -23.62 6.28 16.36
C VAL A 201 -24.16 7.48 17.09
N TYR A 202 -23.28 8.38 17.49
CA TYR A 202 -23.63 9.62 18.15
C TYR A 202 -23.84 10.70 17.11
N VAL A 203 -24.92 11.45 17.29
CA VAL A 203 -25.36 12.48 16.35
C VAL A 203 -25.67 13.74 17.15
N THR A 204 -25.21 14.88 16.67
CA THR A 204 -25.56 16.18 17.26
C THR A 204 -25.90 17.20 16.20
N ASN A 205 -26.91 18.02 16.45
CA ASN A 205 -27.26 19.18 15.63
C ASN A 205 -26.75 20.51 16.23
N GLY A 206 -25.89 20.45 17.26
CA GLY A 206 -25.49 21.60 18.07
C GLY A 206 -26.23 21.67 19.41
N LEU A 207 -27.55 21.59 19.40
CA LEU A 207 -28.37 21.78 20.62
C LEU A 207 -28.80 20.47 21.28
N HIS A 208 -28.82 19.40 20.52
CA HIS A 208 -29.25 18.08 20.97
C HIS A 208 -28.16 17.05 20.67
N LEU A 209 -28.09 16.04 21.53
CA LEU A 209 -27.27 14.86 21.35
C LEU A 209 -28.20 13.66 21.27
N ALA A 210 -27.98 12.80 20.29
CA ALA A 210 -28.70 11.55 20.15
C ALA A 210 -27.71 10.41 19.93
N VAL A 211 -28.14 9.22 20.32
CA VAL A 211 -27.42 7.98 20.08
C VAL A 211 -28.31 7.07 19.23
N VAL A 212 -27.74 6.51 18.18
CA VAL A 212 -28.39 5.55 17.30
C VAL A 212 -27.84 4.17 17.63
N ARG A 213 -28.72 3.29 18.11
CA ARG A 213 -28.41 1.89 18.46
C ARG A 213 -29.41 0.98 17.78
N ASP A 214 -28.93 0.00 17.02
CA ASP A 214 -29.76 -1.00 16.33
C ASP A 214 -30.94 -0.40 15.53
N GLY A 215 -30.71 0.78 14.92
CA GLY A 215 -31.70 1.52 14.14
C GLY A 215 -32.69 2.36 14.97
N ALA A 216 -32.69 2.23 16.31
CA ALA A 216 -33.43 3.11 17.20
C ALA A 216 -32.63 4.38 17.50
N VAL A 217 -33.31 5.52 17.57
CA VAL A 217 -32.73 6.80 17.99
C VAL A 217 -33.19 7.11 19.39
N GLU A 218 -32.24 7.31 20.29
CA GLU A 218 -32.48 7.79 21.65
C GLU A 218 -31.89 9.20 21.80
N ILE A 219 -32.72 10.17 22.20
CA ILE A 219 -32.27 11.52 22.51
C ILE A 219 -31.68 11.50 23.92
N LEU A 220 -30.45 11.98 24.04
CA LEU A 220 -29.73 12.06 25.30
C LEU A 220 -29.90 13.47 25.88
N SER A 221 -30.62 13.55 27.01
CA SER A 221 -30.66 14.77 27.82
C SER A 221 -29.27 15.04 28.38
N PHE A 222 -28.75 16.26 28.21
CA PHE A 222 -27.44 16.63 28.74
C PHE A 222 -27.43 18.03 29.39
N THR A 223 -26.47 18.24 30.29
CA THR A 223 -26.09 19.54 30.87
C THR A 223 -24.62 19.81 30.59
N GLY A 224 -24.25 21.09 30.45
CA GLY A 224 -22.88 21.51 30.16
C GLY A 224 -22.87 22.61 29.09
N PRO A 225 -22.19 22.41 27.93
CA PRO A 225 -22.03 23.47 26.95
C PRO A 225 -23.37 23.93 26.34
N GLU A 226 -23.44 25.21 25.98
CA GLU A 226 -24.59 25.81 25.28
C GLU A 226 -24.82 25.19 23.90
N GLU A 227 -23.74 24.80 23.22
CA GLU A 227 -23.76 24.20 21.89
C GLU A 227 -22.64 23.16 21.75
N ILE A 228 -22.92 22.03 21.10
CA ILE A 228 -21.96 20.99 20.72
C ILE A 228 -21.50 21.22 19.27
N HIS A 229 -20.28 21.73 19.08
CA HIS A 229 -19.73 21.92 17.74
C HIS A 229 -19.30 20.62 17.06
N SER A 230 -18.76 19.67 17.82
CA SER A 230 -18.28 18.40 17.29
C SER A 230 -18.23 17.31 18.36
N ILE A 231 -18.45 16.07 17.96
CA ILE A 231 -18.18 14.90 18.80
C ILE A 231 -16.75 14.44 18.51
N VAL A 232 -15.87 14.57 19.49
CA VAL A 232 -14.43 14.32 19.35
C VAL A 232 -14.15 12.82 19.40
N GLY A 233 -14.79 12.13 20.34
CA GLY A 233 -14.86 10.68 20.33
C GLY A 233 -15.44 10.06 21.60
N VAL A 234 -15.49 8.73 21.61
CA VAL A 234 -15.89 7.94 22.78
C VAL A 234 -14.78 6.94 23.08
N HIS A 235 -14.29 6.93 24.32
CA HIS A 235 -13.29 5.99 24.79
C HIS A 235 -13.58 5.59 26.24
N ASN A 236 -13.64 4.28 26.50
CA ASN A 236 -13.93 3.72 27.83
C ASN A 236 -15.19 4.29 28.49
N GLY A 237 -16.27 4.43 27.71
CA GLY A 237 -17.53 4.99 28.17
C GLY A 237 -17.47 6.47 28.53
N VAL A 238 -16.41 7.19 28.13
CA VAL A 238 -16.32 8.64 28.25
C VAL A 238 -16.52 9.23 26.87
N LEU A 239 -17.58 10.02 26.72
CA LEU A 239 -17.86 10.82 25.54
C LEU A 239 -17.12 12.15 25.66
N ILE A 240 -16.32 12.48 24.64
CA ILE A 240 -15.60 13.73 24.52
C ILE A 240 -16.22 14.53 23.39
N ILE A 241 -16.57 15.77 23.70
CA ILE A 241 -17.12 16.72 22.73
C ILE A 241 -16.33 18.01 22.73
N LEU A 242 -16.42 18.71 21.60
CA LEU A 242 -16.03 20.10 21.50
C LEU A 242 -17.29 20.94 21.54
N GLY A 243 -17.45 21.71 22.62
CA GLY A 243 -18.60 22.56 22.85
C GLY A 243 -18.27 24.05 22.76
N LYS A 244 -19.29 24.85 23.01
CA LYS A 244 -19.24 26.29 23.21
C LYS A 244 -19.91 26.64 24.53
N ASP A 245 -19.24 27.47 25.31
CA ASP A 245 -19.75 27.98 26.58
C ASP A 245 -19.28 29.42 26.76
N GLU A 246 -20.20 30.32 27.09
CA GLU A 246 -19.95 31.77 27.15
C GLU A 246 -19.20 32.33 25.92
N GLY A 247 -19.52 31.82 24.73
CA GLY A 247 -18.86 32.22 23.49
C GLY A 247 -17.47 31.63 23.23
N LYS A 248 -16.92 30.82 24.13
CA LYS A 248 -15.59 30.20 24.00
C LYS A 248 -15.71 28.73 23.60
N ARG A 249 -14.78 28.24 22.76
CA ARG A 249 -14.65 26.81 22.45
C ARG A 249 -14.04 26.09 23.66
N ILE A 250 -14.73 25.06 24.15
CA ILE A 250 -14.30 24.26 25.29
C ILE A 250 -14.33 22.77 24.95
N LEU A 251 -13.37 22.01 25.50
CA LEU A 251 -13.41 20.57 25.45
C LEU A 251 -14.20 20.07 26.66
N CYS A 252 -15.20 19.23 26.46
CA CYS A 252 -15.98 18.65 27.55
C CYS A 252 -15.93 17.14 27.52
N THR A 253 -16.03 16.53 28.69
CA THR A 253 -16.11 15.08 28.86
C THR A 253 -17.34 14.71 29.67
N ALA A 254 -18.01 13.63 29.31
CA ALA A 254 -19.09 13.07 30.12
C ALA A 254 -18.98 11.56 30.18
N LYS A 255 -19.32 10.98 31.33
CA LYS A 255 -19.51 9.54 31.45
C LYS A 255 -20.85 9.16 30.80
N LEU A 256 -20.82 8.13 29.98
CA LEU A 256 -22.03 7.51 29.45
C LEU A 256 -22.72 6.71 30.56
N PRO A 257 -24.07 6.58 30.53
CA PRO A 257 -24.83 5.76 31.47
C PRO A 257 -24.29 4.33 31.63
N GLU A 258 -24.43 3.72 32.81
CA GLU A 258 -23.86 2.39 33.13
C GLU A 258 -24.27 1.27 32.16
N ARG A 259 -25.49 1.32 31.62
CA ARG A 259 -25.94 0.40 30.56
C ARG A 259 -25.01 0.36 29.35
N ASP A 260 -24.36 1.49 29.04
CA ASP A 260 -23.41 1.59 27.95
C ASP A 260 -22.04 1.02 28.37
N LEU A 261 -21.65 1.17 29.65
CA LEU A 261 -20.38 0.67 30.20
C LEU A 261 -20.25 -0.86 30.19
N GLU A 262 -21.32 -1.60 30.49
CA GLU A 262 -21.29 -3.07 30.47
C GLU A 262 -21.05 -3.62 29.06
N ALA A 263 -21.71 -3.02 28.06
CA ALA A 263 -21.50 -3.34 26.65
C ALA A 263 -20.05 -3.02 26.20
N PHE A 264 -19.47 -1.91 26.68
CA PHE A 264 -18.07 -1.57 26.44
C PHE A 264 -17.11 -2.57 27.10
N ALA A 265 -17.35 -2.94 28.36
CA ALA A 265 -16.49 -3.84 29.12
C ALA A 265 -16.42 -5.25 28.51
N ALA A 266 -17.58 -5.83 28.17
CA ALA A 266 -17.67 -7.14 27.54
C ALA A 266 -16.93 -7.17 26.19
N ARG A 267 -17.00 -6.08 25.41
CA ARG A 267 -16.32 -6.00 24.12
C ARG A 267 -14.85 -5.68 24.23
N ARG A 268 -14.40 -4.88 25.20
CA ARG A 268 -12.97 -4.68 25.42
C ARG A 268 -12.28 -5.98 25.78
N ALA A 269 -12.96 -6.87 26.52
CA ALA A 269 -12.47 -8.23 26.75
C ALA A 269 -12.35 -9.02 25.44
N SER A 270 -13.35 -8.95 24.55
CA SER A 270 -13.31 -9.61 23.23
C SER A 270 -12.28 -9.00 22.26
N SER A 271 -12.11 -7.69 22.26
CA SER A 271 -11.13 -6.97 21.43
C SER A 271 -9.71 -7.26 21.89
N ARG A 272 -9.45 -7.24 23.20
CA ARG A 272 -8.14 -7.67 23.75
C ARG A 272 -7.83 -9.11 23.40
N GLN A 273 -8.80 -10.01 23.49
CA GLN A 273 -8.62 -11.40 23.08
C GLN A 273 -8.30 -11.52 21.58
N SER A 274 -8.90 -10.67 20.74
CA SER A 274 -8.64 -10.62 19.30
C SER A 274 -7.28 -10.02 18.98
N GLU A 275 -6.85 -8.99 19.70
CA GLU A 275 -5.50 -8.41 19.62
C GLU A 275 -4.43 -9.40 20.06
N GLU A 276 -4.62 -10.10 21.18
CA GLU A 276 -3.73 -11.15 21.66
C GLU A 276 -3.59 -12.28 20.62
N LEU A 277 -4.71 -12.69 20.00
CA LEU A 277 -4.69 -13.67 18.92
C LEU A 277 -3.98 -13.15 17.67
N PHE A 278 -4.17 -11.87 17.33
CA PHE A 278 -3.51 -11.25 16.18
C PHE A 278 -1.99 -11.17 16.40
N GLU A 279 -1.55 -10.74 17.58
CA GLU A 279 -0.13 -10.73 17.97
C GLU A 279 0.47 -12.14 17.96
N GLU A 280 -0.28 -13.16 18.42
CA GLU A 280 0.16 -14.56 18.32
C GLU A 280 0.32 -14.99 16.84
N ILE A 281 -0.62 -14.63 15.97
CA ILE A 281 -0.56 -14.93 14.53
C ILE A 281 0.63 -14.20 13.88
N MET A 282 0.84 -12.93 14.21
CA MET A 282 1.95 -12.14 13.70
C MET A 282 3.30 -12.74 14.14
N GLY A 283 3.45 -13.09 15.42
CA GLY A 283 4.65 -13.77 15.91
C GLY A 283 4.89 -15.13 15.24
N ARG A 284 3.84 -15.90 14.97
CA ARG A 284 3.95 -17.14 14.17
C ARG A 284 4.38 -16.87 12.73
N ASN A 285 3.85 -15.84 12.09
CA ASN A 285 4.21 -15.46 10.72
C ASN A 285 5.67 -14.98 10.61
N GLU A 286 6.14 -14.17 11.55
CA GLU A 286 7.55 -13.74 11.62
C GLU A 286 8.50 -14.94 11.77
N LYS A 287 8.14 -15.88 12.65
CA LYS A 287 8.89 -17.13 12.81
C LYS A 287 8.89 -17.96 11.52
N LEU A 288 7.75 -18.15 10.88
CA LEU A 288 7.64 -18.86 9.61
C LEU A 288 8.47 -18.19 8.51
N GLN A 289 8.50 -16.86 8.48
CA GLN A 289 9.28 -16.10 7.52
C GLN A 289 10.80 -16.24 7.78
N ALA A 290 11.21 -16.25 9.04
CA ALA A 290 12.60 -16.54 9.42
C ALA A 290 13.01 -17.97 9.03
N ASP A 291 12.16 -18.96 9.31
CA ASP A 291 12.39 -20.37 8.95
C ASP A 291 12.45 -20.56 7.43
N LEU A 292 11.55 -19.90 6.69
CA LEU A 292 11.56 -19.91 5.22
C LEU A 292 12.84 -19.29 4.66
N ASN A 293 13.27 -18.15 5.18
CA ASN A 293 14.53 -17.51 4.77
C ASN A 293 15.74 -18.41 5.05
N ALA A 294 15.77 -19.09 6.20
CA ALA A 294 16.83 -20.06 6.51
C ALA A 294 16.84 -21.23 5.52
N SER A 295 15.67 -21.75 5.15
CA SER A 295 15.54 -22.81 4.14
C SER A 295 16.00 -22.35 2.74
N ILE A 296 15.66 -21.12 2.33
CA ILE A 296 16.10 -20.54 1.05
C ILE A 296 17.64 -20.46 1.01
N VAL A 297 18.28 -19.98 2.07
CA VAL A 297 19.76 -19.91 2.16
C VAL A 297 20.37 -21.31 2.10
N SER A 298 19.79 -22.29 2.78
CA SER A 298 20.25 -23.68 2.74
C SER A 298 20.18 -24.28 1.32
N HIS A 299 19.07 -24.07 0.60
CA HIS A 299 18.95 -24.52 -0.79
C HIS A 299 19.91 -23.79 -1.73
N ALA A 300 20.14 -22.49 -1.53
CA ALA A 300 21.12 -21.73 -2.33
C ALA A 300 22.53 -22.33 -2.21
N LEU A 301 22.94 -22.73 -1.01
CA LEU A 301 24.23 -23.40 -0.78
C LEU A 301 24.30 -24.77 -1.45
N GLN A 302 23.21 -25.55 -1.45
CA GLN A 302 23.14 -26.83 -2.16
C GLN A 302 23.26 -26.65 -3.68
N ILE A 303 22.57 -25.65 -4.24
CA ILE A 303 22.65 -25.31 -5.67
C ILE A 303 24.09 -24.94 -6.04
N GLN A 304 24.76 -24.13 -5.23
CA GLN A 304 26.16 -23.75 -5.45
C GLN A 304 27.10 -24.96 -5.41
N ALA A 305 26.90 -25.89 -4.48
CA ALA A 305 27.67 -27.14 -4.41
C ALA A 305 27.45 -28.03 -5.65
N MET A 306 26.21 -28.14 -6.12
CA MET A 306 25.88 -28.85 -7.35
C MET A 306 26.52 -28.20 -8.58
N GLN A 307 26.51 -26.87 -8.68
CA GLN A 307 27.16 -26.14 -9.78
C GLN A 307 28.67 -26.38 -9.82
N SER A 308 29.34 -26.35 -8.66
CA SER A 308 30.77 -26.70 -8.57
C SER A 308 31.06 -28.12 -9.07
N THR A 309 30.17 -29.08 -8.75
CA THR A 309 30.29 -30.46 -9.22
C THR A 309 30.08 -30.56 -10.75
N ILE A 310 29.11 -29.83 -11.29
CA ILE A 310 28.86 -29.77 -12.74
C ILE A 310 30.08 -29.18 -13.47
N ASP A 311 30.68 -28.12 -12.94
CA ASP A 311 31.85 -27.49 -13.55
C ASP A 311 33.08 -28.41 -13.50
N HIS A 312 33.26 -29.15 -12.42
CA HIS A 312 34.29 -30.18 -12.34
C HIS A 312 34.10 -31.29 -13.39
N LEU A 313 32.87 -31.82 -13.53
CA LEU A 313 32.55 -32.84 -14.53
C LEU A 313 32.69 -32.32 -15.98
N ARG A 314 32.44 -31.03 -16.20
CA ARG A 314 32.68 -30.39 -17.51
C ARG A 314 34.16 -30.36 -17.84
N GLU A 315 35.00 -30.00 -16.87
CA GLU A 315 36.46 -30.00 -17.03
C GLU A 315 37.03 -31.41 -17.25
N GLU A 316 36.51 -32.43 -16.57
CA GLU A 316 36.91 -33.81 -16.87
C GLU A 316 36.50 -34.22 -18.29
N ASN A 317 35.30 -33.84 -18.74
CA ASN A 317 34.85 -34.14 -20.10
C ASN A 317 35.67 -33.41 -21.17
N THR A 318 36.10 -32.17 -20.95
CA THR A 318 37.00 -31.45 -21.89
C THR A 318 38.35 -32.14 -21.98
N GLN A 319 38.91 -32.61 -20.86
CA GLN A 319 40.14 -33.39 -20.84
C GLN A 319 40.00 -34.74 -21.56
N ILE A 320 38.89 -35.45 -21.37
CA ILE A 320 38.60 -36.71 -22.08
C ILE A 320 38.54 -36.48 -23.58
N ARG A 321 37.80 -35.45 -24.04
CA ARG A 321 37.72 -35.09 -25.46
C ARG A 321 39.10 -34.78 -26.04
N HIS A 322 39.90 -33.97 -25.34
CA HIS A 322 41.25 -33.66 -25.79
C HIS A 322 42.13 -34.92 -25.95
N ARG A 323 42.02 -35.89 -25.02
CA ARG A 323 42.72 -37.18 -25.13
C ARG A 323 42.23 -38.01 -26.32
N MET A 324 40.93 -37.99 -26.60
CA MET A 324 40.37 -38.66 -27.78
C MET A 324 40.90 -38.05 -29.08
N ASP A 325 40.91 -36.72 -29.19
CA ASP A 325 41.43 -36.02 -30.38
C ASP A 325 42.90 -36.37 -30.65
N VAL A 326 43.74 -36.37 -29.59
CA VAL A 326 45.15 -36.79 -29.70
C VAL A 326 45.27 -38.26 -30.11
N MET A 327 44.43 -39.14 -29.58
CA MET A 327 44.40 -40.54 -30.00
C MET A 327 44.02 -40.70 -31.47
N GLU A 328 43.03 -39.95 -31.96
CA GLU A 328 42.63 -39.95 -33.37
C GLU A 328 43.77 -39.47 -34.27
N GLU A 329 44.49 -38.42 -33.89
CA GLU A 329 45.66 -37.92 -34.62
C GLU A 329 46.78 -38.96 -34.69
N VAL A 330 47.09 -39.62 -33.57
CA VAL A 330 48.09 -40.71 -33.53
C VAL A 330 47.65 -41.90 -34.41
N LEU A 331 46.36 -42.23 -34.41
CA LEU A 331 45.80 -43.30 -35.25
C LEU A 331 45.91 -42.94 -36.73
N ALA A 332 45.57 -41.71 -37.10
CA ALA A 332 45.69 -41.18 -38.44
C ALA A 332 47.14 -41.21 -38.92
N GLN A 333 48.10 -40.77 -38.08
CA GLN A 333 49.53 -40.78 -38.40
C GLN A 333 50.06 -42.20 -38.62
N LYS A 334 49.68 -43.17 -37.77
CA LYS A 334 50.03 -44.58 -37.98
C LYS A 334 49.46 -45.13 -39.28
N THR A 335 48.19 -44.82 -39.58
CA THR A 335 47.51 -45.26 -40.80
C THR A 335 48.17 -44.67 -42.06
N LEU A 336 48.52 -43.38 -42.04
CA LEU A 336 49.27 -42.72 -43.10
C LEU A 336 50.65 -43.35 -43.29
N THR A 337 51.37 -43.64 -42.20
CA THR A 337 52.70 -44.25 -42.26
C THR A 337 52.65 -45.66 -42.89
N LEU A 338 51.59 -46.42 -42.60
CA LEU A 338 51.34 -47.73 -43.22
C LEU A 338 50.97 -47.61 -44.71
N LEU A 339 50.16 -46.63 -45.09
CA LEU A 339 49.76 -46.39 -46.49
C LEU A 339 50.87 -45.79 -47.35
N PHE A 340 51.78 -44.99 -46.78
CA PHE A 340 52.87 -44.34 -47.51
C PHE A 340 54.13 -45.22 -47.66
N LYS A 341 54.26 -46.31 -46.89
CA LYS A 341 55.40 -47.24 -47.01
C LYS A 341 55.56 -47.87 -48.41
N PRO A 342 54.49 -48.22 -49.14
CA PRO A 342 54.60 -48.65 -50.55
C PRO A 342 54.51 -47.51 -51.58
N PHE A 343 54.09 -46.29 -51.19
CA PHE A 343 53.88 -45.16 -52.12
C PHE A 343 55.11 -44.27 -52.34
N ASN A 344 56.20 -44.50 -51.57
CA ASN A 344 57.40 -43.65 -51.53
C ASN A 344 58.34 -43.78 -52.75
N MET A 345 57.91 -44.38 -53.86
CA MET A 345 58.68 -44.35 -55.12
C MET A 345 57.99 -43.61 -56.27
N PHE A 346 56.72 -43.18 -56.17
CA PHE A 346 55.99 -42.68 -57.35
C PHE A 346 55.49 -41.22 -57.32
N VAL A 347 55.41 -40.54 -56.17
CA VAL A 347 54.63 -39.27 -56.07
C VAL A 347 55.49 -38.01 -55.80
N SER A 348 56.80 -38.17 -55.58
CA SER A 348 57.75 -37.06 -55.32
C SER A 348 57.81 -36.01 -56.46
N ARG A 349 57.38 -36.35 -57.68
CA ARG A 349 57.40 -35.42 -58.84
C ARG A 349 56.11 -34.64 -59.10
N ILE A 350 54.98 -35.00 -58.50
CA ILE A 350 53.68 -34.34 -58.77
C ILE A 350 53.37 -33.26 -57.71
N PHE A 351 53.82 -33.45 -56.46
CA PHE A 351 53.43 -32.58 -55.35
C PHE A 351 54.11 -31.20 -55.33
N LEU A 352 55.23 -31.01 -56.04
CA LEU A 352 55.90 -29.71 -56.14
C LEU A 352 55.17 -28.71 -57.06
N ALA A 353 54.22 -29.16 -57.89
CA ALA A 353 53.48 -28.27 -58.80
C ALA A 353 52.23 -27.64 -58.17
N CYS A 354 51.67 -28.21 -57.10
CA CYS A 354 50.41 -27.73 -56.51
C CYS A 354 50.58 -26.70 -55.38
N ILE A 355 51.78 -26.60 -54.77
CA ILE A 355 52.03 -25.69 -53.63
C ILE A 355 52.17 -24.22 -54.07
N CYS A 356 52.34 -23.93 -55.37
CA CYS A 356 52.39 -22.56 -55.89
C CYS A 356 51.03 -21.89 -56.14
N LEU A 357 49.89 -22.58 -55.97
CA LEU A 357 48.56 -22.03 -56.32
C LEU A 357 47.67 -21.64 -55.12
N VAL A 358 48.07 -21.89 -53.86
CA VAL A 358 47.21 -21.68 -52.68
C VAL A 358 47.61 -20.47 -51.82
N THR A 359 48.65 -19.71 -52.18
CA THR A 359 49.13 -18.56 -51.37
C THR A 359 48.44 -17.22 -51.65
N LEU A 360 47.27 -17.18 -52.30
CA LEU A 360 46.59 -15.92 -52.70
C LEU A 360 45.16 -15.72 -52.16
N SER A 361 44.77 -16.37 -51.06
CA SER A 361 43.49 -16.05 -50.43
C SER A 361 43.49 -16.28 -48.92
N SER A 362 44.03 -15.34 -48.16
CA SER A 362 43.57 -15.17 -46.77
C SER A 362 43.86 -13.78 -46.24
N SER A 363 42.95 -12.86 -46.54
CA SER A 363 42.66 -11.71 -45.68
C SER A 363 41.20 -11.81 -45.24
N TYR A 364 40.84 -12.94 -44.60
CA TYR A 364 39.60 -12.99 -43.86
C TYR A 364 39.83 -12.25 -42.53
N VAL A 365 39.48 -10.98 -42.54
CA VAL A 365 39.24 -10.23 -41.31
C VAL A 365 38.09 -10.95 -40.60
N LEU A 366 38.40 -11.65 -39.51
CA LEU A 366 37.41 -12.20 -38.59
C LEU A 366 36.61 -11.02 -38.00
N ARG A 367 35.47 -10.69 -38.61
CA ARG A 367 34.48 -9.80 -38.00
C ARG A 367 33.75 -10.57 -36.91
N SER A 368 33.85 -10.07 -35.68
CA SER A 368 33.08 -10.55 -34.53
C SER A 368 31.77 -9.76 -34.42
N CYS A 369 30.63 -10.45 -34.34
CA CYS A 369 29.32 -9.83 -34.14
C CYS A 369 29.01 -9.57 -32.65
N ASN A 370 30.04 -9.40 -31.83
CA ASN A 370 29.98 -9.00 -30.42
C ASN A 370 28.98 -9.81 -29.57
N ASP A 371 28.83 -11.11 -29.88
CA ASP A 371 27.88 -12.06 -29.31
C ASP A 371 26.38 -11.73 -29.48
N ASN A 372 26.02 -10.61 -30.15
CA ASN A 372 24.65 -10.11 -30.28
C ASN A 372 24.04 -10.32 -31.68
N GLY A 373 24.65 -11.19 -32.49
CA GLY A 373 24.19 -11.54 -33.82
C GLY A 373 24.89 -12.76 -34.40
N ARG A 374 24.49 -13.16 -35.59
CA ARG A 374 25.11 -14.28 -36.33
C ARG A 374 25.79 -13.77 -37.60
N LEU A 375 26.93 -14.36 -37.94
CA LEU A 375 27.65 -14.00 -39.18
C LEU A 375 27.04 -14.78 -40.35
N VAL A 376 26.45 -14.07 -41.31
CA VAL A 376 25.87 -14.64 -42.53
C VAL A 376 26.51 -13.97 -43.74
N ASN A 377 27.22 -14.75 -44.56
CA ASN A 377 27.93 -14.25 -45.76
C ASN A 377 28.89 -13.07 -45.49
N GLY A 378 29.56 -13.04 -44.34
CA GLY A 378 30.53 -11.99 -43.98
C GLY A 378 29.90 -10.69 -43.45
N VAL A 379 28.58 -10.66 -43.26
CA VAL A 379 27.84 -9.55 -42.64
C VAL A 379 27.18 -10.05 -41.36
N CYS A 380 27.17 -9.22 -40.30
CA CYS A 380 26.46 -9.55 -39.07
C CYS A 380 24.94 -9.35 -39.26
N GLU A 381 24.17 -10.41 -39.02
CA GLU A 381 22.73 -10.37 -38.90
C GLU A 381 22.39 -10.32 -37.40
N CYS A 382 22.00 -9.14 -36.92
CA CYS A 382 21.76 -8.88 -35.51
C CYS A 382 20.47 -9.51 -35.00
N PHE A 383 20.46 -9.94 -33.74
CA PHE A 383 19.22 -10.39 -33.09
C PHE A 383 18.24 -9.23 -32.92
N GLU A 384 16.94 -9.53 -32.82
CA GLU A 384 15.91 -8.54 -32.52
C GLU A 384 16.33 -7.77 -31.25
N SER A 385 16.38 -6.44 -31.33
CA SER A 385 16.90 -5.48 -30.33
C SER A 385 18.33 -4.97 -30.50
N PHE A 386 19.06 -5.39 -31.54
CA PHE A 386 20.40 -4.90 -31.81
C PHE A 386 20.56 -4.39 -33.25
N SER A 387 21.43 -3.41 -33.43
CA SER A 387 21.76 -2.77 -34.71
C SER A 387 23.23 -2.36 -34.75
N GLY A 388 23.70 -1.86 -35.90
CA GLY A 388 25.11 -1.53 -36.12
C GLY A 388 25.82 -2.56 -36.99
N ALA A 389 27.02 -2.23 -37.47
CA ALA A 389 27.76 -3.07 -38.42
C ALA A 389 28.26 -4.38 -37.78
N ASN A 390 28.41 -4.39 -36.46
CA ASN A 390 28.82 -5.53 -35.62
C ASN A 390 27.83 -5.80 -34.47
N CYS A 391 26.57 -5.34 -34.57
CA CYS A 391 25.52 -5.49 -33.54
C CYS A 391 25.83 -4.82 -32.20
N GLU A 392 26.54 -3.70 -32.23
CA GLU A 392 27.01 -2.95 -31.07
C GLU A 392 25.99 -1.94 -30.48
N HIS A 393 24.90 -1.64 -31.20
CA HIS A 393 23.90 -0.67 -30.77
C HIS A 393 22.62 -1.36 -30.31
N PHE A 394 22.29 -1.20 -29.03
CA PHE A 394 21.03 -1.69 -28.47
C PHE A 394 19.86 -0.76 -28.81
N LEU A 395 18.77 -1.32 -29.32
CA LEU A 395 17.51 -0.63 -29.54
C LEU A 395 16.58 -0.94 -28.36
N ALA A 396 16.17 0.09 -27.62
CA ALA A 396 15.28 -0.10 -26.48
C ALA A 396 13.89 -0.53 -26.95
N HIS A 397 13.37 -1.63 -26.39
CA HIS A 397 12.02 -2.14 -26.69
C HIS A 397 11.10 -2.03 -25.47
N ALA A 398 9.81 -1.87 -25.73
CA ALA A 398 8.79 -1.94 -24.69
C ALA A 398 8.62 -3.40 -24.21
N CYS A 399 8.64 -3.57 -22.89
CA CYS A 399 8.32 -4.81 -22.21
C CYS A 399 6.79 -4.93 -22.09
N VAL A 400 6.22 -6.02 -22.62
CA VAL A 400 4.77 -6.24 -22.68
C VAL A 400 4.42 -7.36 -21.71
N LYS A 401 3.47 -7.13 -20.80
CA LYS A 401 3.11 -8.05 -19.70
C LYS A 401 4.30 -8.41 -18.79
N GLY A 402 5.25 -7.51 -18.65
CA GLY A 402 6.41 -7.73 -17.78
C GLY A 402 7.50 -8.60 -18.39
N GLU A 403 7.39 -9.02 -19.66
CA GLU A 403 8.36 -9.89 -20.35
C GLU A 403 9.11 -9.20 -21.48
N CYS A 404 10.40 -9.53 -21.61
CA CYS A 404 11.25 -9.16 -22.72
C CYS A 404 11.56 -10.40 -23.58
N LYS A 405 11.28 -10.31 -24.88
CA LYS A 405 11.49 -11.44 -25.82
C LYS A 405 12.95 -11.66 -26.17
N ALA A 406 13.76 -10.60 -26.17
CA ALA A 406 15.15 -10.66 -26.57
C ALA A 406 16.03 -11.33 -25.48
N PRO A 407 16.85 -12.33 -25.83
CA PRO A 407 17.82 -12.92 -24.90
C PRO A 407 18.79 -11.87 -24.36
N GLY A 408 19.20 -11.98 -23.09
CA GLY A 408 20.16 -11.05 -22.48
C GLY A 408 19.60 -9.67 -22.10
N THR A 409 18.27 -9.52 -22.11
CA THR A 409 17.59 -8.29 -21.66
C THR A 409 16.72 -8.53 -20.43
N TYR A 410 16.46 -7.48 -19.64
CA TYR A 410 15.55 -7.51 -18.50
C TYR A 410 14.54 -6.36 -18.55
N CYS A 411 13.36 -6.58 -17.97
CA CYS A 411 12.30 -5.58 -17.93
C CYS A 411 12.54 -4.61 -16.75
N SER A 412 12.47 -3.31 -17.01
CA SER A 412 12.55 -2.24 -16.00
C SER A 412 11.25 -1.45 -15.99
N TYR A 413 10.67 -1.24 -14.81
CA TYR A 413 9.45 -0.44 -14.60
C TYR A 413 9.72 0.66 -13.58
N GLY A 414 9.70 1.92 -14.02
CA GLY A 414 10.07 3.06 -13.18
C GLY A 414 11.54 2.98 -12.78
N SER A 415 11.81 2.93 -11.47
CA SER A 415 13.16 2.74 -10.89
C SER A 415 13.45 1.31 -10.45
N VAL A 416 12.54 0.35 -10.71
CA VAL A 416 12.67 -1.03 -10.28
C VAL A 416 13.25 -1.88 -11.41
N ASN A 417 14.43 -2.44 -11.17
CA ASN A 417 15.03 -3.43 -12.05
C ASN A 417 14.51 -4.82 -11.67
N CYS A 418 13.73 -5.44 -12.55
CA CYS A 418 13.22 -6.80 -12.33
C CYS A 418 14.30 -7.84 -12.70
N PHE A 419 15.27 -8.06 -11.80
CA PHE A 419 16.29 -9.12 -11.91
C PHE A 419 15.83 -10.39 -11.19
N GLY A 420 15.84 -11.54 -11.87
CA GLY A 420 15.51 -12.87 -11.31
C GLY A 420 15.09 -13.90 -12.38
N ASP A 421 14.93 -15.17 -11.99
CA ASP A 421 14.57 -16.30 -12.88
C ASP A 421 13.20 -16.14 -13.55
N SER A 422 12.28 -15.40 -12.92
CA SER A 422 11.06 -14.96 -13.58
C SER A 422 11.39 -13.70 -14.37
N ARG A 423 11.53 -13.80 -15.69
CA ARG A 423 11.59 -12.67 -16.64
C ARG A 423 10.32 -11.79 -16.63
N SER A 424 9.54 -11.77 -15.54
CA SER A 424 8.25 -11.14 -15.41
C SER A 424 8.27 -10.06 -14.33
N CYS A 425 8.00 -8.82 -14.71
CA CYS A 425 7.87 -7.67 -13.79
C CYS A 425 6.45 -7.59 -13.20
N GLY A 426 5.91 -8.73 -12.73
CA GLY A 426 4.55 -8.86 -12.19
C GLY A 426 3.44 -8.43 -13.17
N GLY A 427 3.63 -8.66 -14.47
CA GLY A 427 2.65 -8.28 -15.50
C GLY A 427 2.65 -6.80 -15.91
N ARG A 428 3.50 -5.96 -15.32
CA ARG A 428 3.51 -4.50 -15.58
C ARG A 428 4.27 -4.14 -16.87
N PRO A 429 3.79 -3.19 -17.69
CA PRO A 429 4.48 -2.75 -18.90
C PRO A 429 5.71 -1.90 -18.55
N GLY A 430 6.83 -2.07 -19.23
CA GLY A 430 8.10 -1.38 -18.92
C GLY A 430 9.03 -1.23 -20.12
N TRP A 431 10.34 -1.07 -19.87
CA TRP A 431 11.38 -1.03 -20.91
C TRP A 431 12.33 -2.21 -20.77
N CYS A 432 12.67 -2.85 -21.89
CA CYS A 432 13.70 -3.89 -21.95
C CYS A 432 15.07 -3.24 -22.05
N LEU A 433 15.94 -3.51 -21.07
CA LEU A 433 17.31 -3.03 -21.00
C LEU A 433 18.29 -4.20 -21.13
N PRO A 434 19.49 -4.00 -21.72
CA PRO A 434 20.47 -5.07 -21.83
C PRO A 434 21.07 -5.36 -20.44
N MET A 435 21.31 -6.64 -20.15
CA MET A 435 22.13 -7.03 -19.00
C MET A 435 23.56 -6.57 -19.28
N MET A 436 23.98 -5.47 -18.66
CA MET A 436 25.39 -5.09 -18.66
C MET A 436 26.16 -6.18 -17.89
N LYS A 437 27.15 -6.79 -18.55
CA LYS A 437 28.11 -7.68 -17.90
C LYS A 437 28.94 -6.94 -16.87
#